data_AF-A0A1I3SX77-F1
#
_entry.id   AF-A0A1I3SX77-F1
#
_cell.length_a   1.000
_cell.length_b   1.000
_cell.length_c   1.000
_cell.angle_alpha   90.00
_cell.angle_beta   90.00
_cell.angle_gamma   90.00
#
_symmetry.space_group_name_H-M   'P 1'
#
loop_
_entity.id
_entity.type
_entity.pdbx_description
1 polymer ?
#
loop_
_entity_poly.entity_id
_entity_poly.type
_entity_poly.pdbx_seq_one_letter_code
_entity_poly.pdbx_strand_id
1 'polypeptide(L)'
;MVCGPGNAPASRAHWGHRMDESEIRRRLEPLRAEHRDLDAAIAALADTGTGDQLQIARLKKRKLKLRDEISLLEDHLIPDIIA
;
A
#
# COMPACT_ATOMS: atom_id res chain seq x y z
N MET A 1 24.59 -4.22 42.26
CA MET A 1 23.45 -4.47 41.36
C MET A 1 22.80 -3.14 41.04
N VAL A 2 23.12 -2.54 39.90
CA VAL A 2 22.29 -1.50 39.29
C VAL A 2 21.89 -2.04 37.93
N CYS A 3 20.66 -2.55 37.85
CA CYS A 3 20.07 -2.99 36.59
C CYS A 3 19.96 -1.76 35.68
N GLY A 4 20.65 -1.80 34.53
CA GLY A 4 20.58 -0.75 33.54
C GLY A 4 19.19 -0.68 32.90
N PRO A 5 18.71 0.51 32.50
CA PRO A 5 17.51 0.61 31.69
C PRO A 5 17.86 0.25 30.24
N GLY A 6 17.83 -1.04 29.95
CA GLY A 6 17.66 -1.55 28.60
C GLY A 6 16.17 -1.57 28.27
N ASN A 7 15.68 -0.56 27.54
CA ASN A 7 14.50 -0.73 26.70
C ASN A 7 14.50 0.31 25.57
N ALA A 8 15.18 -0.01 24.48
CA ALA A 8 14.88 0.59 23.19
C ALA A 8 13.77 -0.24 22.54
N PRO A 9 12.78 0.42 21.92
CA PRO A 9 12.41 -0.03 20.59
C PRO A 9 12.66 1.06 19.56
N ALA A 10 13.51 0.69 18.60
CA ALA A 10 13.61 1.11 17.22
C ALA A 10 12.86 2.38 16.80
N SER A 11 13.64 3.40 16.43
CA SER A 11 13.51 4.07 15.13
C SER A 11 12.08 4.35 14.64
N ARG A 12 11.29 5.09 15.41
CA ARG A 12 10.14 5.81 14.83
C ARG A 12 10.73 6.86 13.90
N ALA A 13 10.71 6.55 12.61
CA ALA A 13 11.10 7.46 11.55
C ALA A 13 10.35 8.78 11.77
N HIS A 14 11.05 9.77 12.31
CA HIS A 14 10.64 11.15 12.36
C HIS A 14 10.71 11.65 10.90
N TRP A 15 9.69 11.32 10.12
CA TRP A 15 9.42 12.00 8.86
C TRP A 15 9.03 13.42 9.23
N GLY A 16 10.04 14.29 9.29
CA GLY A 16 9.88 15.70 9.62
C GLY A 16 8.74 16.30 8.81
N HIS A 17 7.78 16.86 9.53
CA HIS A 17 6.72 17.74 9.07
C HIS A 17 7.00 18.42 7.71
N ARG A 18 6.51 17.85 6.59
CA ARG A 18 6.20 18.60 5.35
C ARG A 18 5.49 17.83 4.22
N MET A 19 4.71 16.79 4.49
CA MET A 19 3.75 16.29 3.51
C MET A 19 2.39 16.28 4.19
N ASP A 20 1.51 17.21 3.80
CA ASP A 20 0.17 17.30 4.36
C ASP A 20 -0.54 15.95 4.17
N GLU A 21 -1.21 15.45 5.21
CA GLU A 21 -2.02 14.23 5.14
C GLU A 21 -3.02 14.28 3.96
N SER A 22 -3.53 15.48 3.69
CA SER A 22 -4.37 15.78 2.53
C SER A 22 -3.68 15.48 1.20
N GLU A 23 -2.38 15.74 1.07
CA GLU A 23 -1.61 15.42 -0.13
C GLU A 23 -1.38 13.90 -0.25
N ILE A 24 -1.10 13.21 0.85
CA ILE A 24 -0.99 11.75 0.86
C ILE A 24 -2.32 11.12 0.43
N ARG A 25 -3.44 11.60 0.98
CA ARG A 25 -4.79 11.14 0.63
C ARG A 25 -5.13 11.40 -0.83
N ARG A 26 -4.74 12.56 -1.36
CA ARG A 26 -4.91 12.94 -2.76
C ARG A 26 -4.09 12.07 -3.72
N ARG A 27 -2.94 11.54 -3.27
CA ARG A 27 -2.17 10.53 -4.01
C ARG A 27 -2.75 9.12 -3.85
N LEU A 28 -3.35 8.83 -2.71
CA LEU A 28 -3.99 7.53 -2.43
C LEU A 28 -5.23 7.28 -3.29
N GLU A 29 -6.01 8.33 -3.55
CA GLU A 29 -7.25 8.27 -4.35
C GLU A 29 -7.04 7.65 -5.75
N PRO A 30 -6.13 8.18 -6.60
CA PRO A 30 -5.88 7.61 -7.92
C PRO A 30 -5.26 6.21 -7.83
N LEU A 31 -4.38 5.94 -6.85
CA LEU A 31 -3.80 4.60 -6.65
C LEU A 31 -4.87 3.55 -6.32
N ARG A 32 -5.84 3.90 -5.46
CA ARG A 32 -6.98 3.03 -5.14
C ARG A 32 -7.92 2.86 -6.33
N ALA A 33 -8.14 3.90 -7.12
CA ALA A 33 -8.92 3.81 -8.36
C ALA A 33 -8.25 2.87 -9.37
N GLU A 34 -6.95 3.03 -9.60
CA GLU A 34 -6.17 2.18 -10.52
C GLU A 34 -6.07 0.74 -10.03
N HIS A 35 -5.94 0.52 -8.71
CA HIS A 35 -5.99 -0.81 -8.13
C HIS A 35 -7.35 -1.49 -8.37
N ARG A 36 -8.47 -0.75 -8.26
CA ARG A 36 -9.81 -1.27 -8.58
C ARG A 36 -9.98 -1.57 -10.06
N ASP A 37 -9.47 -0.72 -10.94
CA ASP A 37 -9.50 -0.92 -12.39
C ASP A 37 -8.72 -2.17 -12.80
N LEU A 38 -7.51 -2.35 -12.24
CA LEU A 38 -6.72 -3.57 -12.43
C LEU A 38 -7.45 -4.81 -11.92
N ASP A 39 -8.20 -4.71 -10.82
CA ASP A 39 -8.98 -5.83 -10.29
C ASP A 39 -10.12 -6.24 -11.23
N ALA A 40 -10.86 -5.24 -11.74
CA ALA A 40 -11.91 -5.44 -12.73
C ALA A 40 -11.35 -6.05 -14.04
N ALA A 41 -10.20 -5.57 -14.51
CA ALA A 41 -9.53 -6.12 -15.68
C ALA A 41 -9.08 -7.57 -15.47
N ILE A 42 -8.55 -7.90 -14.27
CA ILE A 42 -8.20 -9.28 -13.92
C ILE A 42 -9.45 -10.17 -13.87
N ALA A 43 -10.55 -9.68 -13.29
CA ALA A 43 -11.81 -10.42 -13.20
C ALA A 43 -12.39 -10.70 -14.60
N ALA A 44 -12.42 -9.70 -15.48
CA ALA A 44 -12.88 -9.86 -16.86
C ALA A 44 -12.02 -10.85 -17.64
N LEU A 45 -10.69 -10.77 -17.53
CA LEU A 45 -9.77 -11.72 -18.17
C LEU A 45 -9.90 -13.13 -17.59
N ALA A 46 -10.17 -13.26 -16.29
CA ALA A 46 -10.41 -14.55 -15.66
C ALA A 46 -11.73 -15.18 -16.14
N ASP A 47 -12.77 -14.37 -16.32
CA ASP A 47 -14.10 -14.82 -16.78
C ASP A 47 -14.09 -15.25 -18.25
N THR A 48 -13.27 -14.60 -19.08
CA THR A 48 -13.16 -14.91 -20.52
C THR A 48 -12.50 -16.27 -20.79
N GLY A 49 -11.81 -16.86 -19.80
CA GLY A 49 -11.36 -18.26 -19.78
C GLY A 49 -10.31 -18.66 -20.83
N THR A 50 -9.88 -17.75 -21.70
CA THR A 50 -9.03 -18.03 -22.85
C THR A 50 -7.58 -17.70 -22.55
N GLY A 51 -6.77 -18.67 -22.11
CA GLY A 51 -5.30 -18.66 -22.23
C GLY A 51 -4.48 -17.52 -21.59
N ASP A 52 -5.11 -16.48 -21.06
CA ASP A 52 -4.46 -15.23 -20.65
C ASP A 52 -3.87 -15.29 -19.25
N GLN A 53 -3.50 -16.50 -18.78
CA GLN A 53 -2.87 -16.70 -17.48
C GLN A 53 -1.59 -15.88 -17.32
N LEU A 54 -0.83 -15.70 -18.41
CA LEU A 54 0.36 -14.85 -18.41
C LEU A 54 0.00 -13.36 -18.24
N GLN A 55 -1.10 -12.92 -18.85
CA GLN A 55 -1.59 -11.54 -18.76
C GLN A 55 -2.17 -11.27 -17.37
N ILE A 56 -2.96 -12.19 -16.83
CA ILE A 56 -3.44 -12.18 -15.45
C ILE A 56 -2.27 -12.15 -14.47
N ALA A 57 -1.21 -12.94 -14.68
CA ALA A 57 -0.03 -12.93 -13.83
C ALA A 57 0.70 -11.58 -13.85
N ARG A 58 0.82 -10.94 -15.03
CA ARG A 58 1.40 -9.58 -15.16
C ARG A 58 0.54 -8.54 -14.44
N LEU A 59 -0.77 -8.60 -14.59
CA LEU A 59 -1.69 -7.67 -13.93
C LEU A 59 -1.70 -7.88 -12.42
N LYS A 60 -1.70 -9.12 -11.92
CA LYS A 60 -1.57 -9.44 -10.48
C LYS A 60 -0.26 -8.88 -9.91
N LYS A 61 0.85 -8.96 -10.64
CA LYS A 61 2.13 -8.37 -10.21
C LYS A 61 2.06 -6.84 -10.12
N ARG A 62 1.38 -6.19 -11.08
CA ARG A 62 1.11 -4.74 -11.04
C ARG A 62 0.19 -4.37 -9.86
N LYS A 63 -0.88 -5.13 -9.66
CA LYS A 63 -1.82 -4.96 -8.53
C LYS A 63 -1.09 -5.07 -7.19
N LEU A 64 -0.18 -6.04 -7.04
CA LEU A 64 0.62 -6.20 -5.83
C LEU A 64 1.47 -4.95 -5.55
N LYS A 65 2.16 -4.42 -6.57
CA LYS A 65 2.95 -3.18 -6.44
C LYS A 65 2.09 -1.99 -5.99
N LEU A 66 0.93 -1.80 -6.61
CA LEU A 66 0.01 -0.73 -6.21
C LEU A 66 -0.45 -0.93 -4.77
N ARG A 67 -0.75 -2.17 -4.35
CA ARG A 67 -1.12 -2.46 -2.97
C ARG A 67 0.02 -2.17 -2.01
N ASP A 68 1.25 -2.53 -2.33
CA ASP A 68 2.42 -2.26 -1.50
C ASP A 68 2.68 -0.75 -1.37
N GLU A 69 2.50 0.00 -2.47
CA GLU A 69 2.63 1.46 -2.50
C GLU A 69 1.50 2.15 -1.73
N ILE A 70 0.26 1.67 -1.86
CA ILE A 70 -0.88 2.09 -1.03
C ILE A 70 -0.59 1.79 0.43
N SER A 71 -0.12 0.59 0.77
CA SER A 71 0.22 0.21 2.15
C SER A 71 1.36 1.04 2.73
N LEU A 72 2.35 1.45 1.93
CA LEU A 72 3.39 2.39 2.35
C LEU A 72 2.81 3.77 2.67
N LEU A 73 1.97 4.32 1.80
CA LEU A 73 1.31 5.62 2.01
C LEU A 73 0.29 5.55 3.15
N GLU A 74 -0.40 4.43 3.29
CA GLU A 74 -1.29 4.14 4.39
C GLU A 74 -0.50 3.98 5.68
N ASP A 75 0.62 3.27 5.76
CA ASP A 75 1.46 3.16 6.97
C ASP A 75 1.93 4.54 7.49
N HIS A 76 2.13 5.50 6.58
CA HIS A 76 2.40 6.89 6.94
C HIS A 76 1.18 7.65 7.50
N LEU A 77 -0.04 7.30 7.08
CA LEU A 77 -1.31 7.83 7.61
C LEU A 77 -1.83 7.02 8.83
N ILE A 78 -1.48 5.73 8.92
CA ILE A 78 -1.97 4.71 9.87
C ILE A 78 -1.43 4.83 11.30
N PRO A 79 -0.41 5.63 11.70
CA PRO A 79 -0.25 5.89 13.13
C PRO A 79 -1.54 6.43 13.80
N ASP A 80 -2.51 6.97 13.03
CA ASP A 80 -3.74 7.57 13.56
C ASP A 80 -5.08 6.87 13.17
N ILE A 81 -5.14 6.00 12.14
CA ILE A 81 -6.42 5.56 11.54
C ILE A 81 -6.90 4.17 11.99
N ILE A 82 -6.02 3.32 12.54
CA ILE A 82 -6.41 2.01 13.14
C ILE A 82 -6.35 2.14 14.67
N ALA A 83 -7.37 2.79 15.25
CA ALA A 83 -7.71 2.74 16.68
C ALA A 83 -9.00 1.93 16.87
#